data_AF-A0A7K2ILH1-F1
#
_entry.id   AF-A0A7K2ILH1-F1
#
_cell.length_a   1.000
_cell.length_b   1.000
_cell.length_c   1.000
_cell.angle_alpha   90.00
_cell.angle_beta   90.00
_cell.angle_gamma   90.00
#
_symmetry.space_group_name_H-M   'P 1'
#
loop_
_entity.id
_entity.type
_entity.pdbx_description
1 polymer ?
#
loop_
_entity_poly.entity_id
_entity_poly.type
_entity_poly.pdbx_seq_one_letter_code
_entity_poly.pdbx_strand_id
1 'polypeptide(L)'
;MNSLLIGFFAALGGLLLGVLSDMVSEEMRTRLDRLPQGMVKLAVLRLPKATRDEKLHDWLADLEYFLHGEKAVPVTRLFKGMSFGFGLLFSVSKMRKQLEVLQEREEVEKERVRYTFDMAVRDVGGEINFESTVWGKIAPVSREFVSLVDLLEKERGVRSFSDEEIKILEYFRKMGRSKGEGSGIENQGDSS
;
A
#
# COMPACT_ATOMS: atom_id res chain seq x y z
N MET A 1 -68.11 19.31 28.26
CA MET A 1 -67.74 18.27 27.28
C MET A 1 -66.41 18.57 26.59
N ASN A 2 -66.14 19.82 26.21
CA ASN A 2 -64.92 20.22 25.49
C ASN A 2 -63.61 19.98 26.27
N SER A 3 -63.59 20.14 27.59
CA SER A 3 -62.37 19.95 28.40
C SER A 3 -61.88 18.49 28.45
N LEU A 4 -62.80 17.52 28.39
CA LEU A 4 -62.43 16.09 28.33
C LEU A 4 -61.85 15.72 26.95
N LEU A 5 -62.42 16.27 25.87
CA LEU A 5 -61.87 16.10 24.53
C LEU A 5 -60.46 16.70 24.41
N ILE A 6 -60.24 17.91 24.92
CA ILE A 6 -58.92 18.57 24.89
C ILE A 6 -57.89 17.74 25.67
N GLY A 7 -58.23 17.26 26.88
CA GLY A 7 -57.33 16.42 27.67
C GLY A 7 -56.99 15.09 26.99
N PHE A 8 -57.99 14.45 26.36
CA PHE A 8 -57.78 13.22 25.60
C PHE A 8 -56.85 13.43 24.40
N PHE A 9 -57.06 14.48 23.61
CA PHE A 9 -56.18 14.79 22.47
C PHE A 9 -54.77 15.20 22.89
N ALA A 10 -54.62 15.91 24.01
CA ALA A 10 -53.29 16.23 24.55
C ALA A 10 -52.54 14.99 25.00
N ALA A 11 -53.21 14.06 25.69
CA ALA A 11 -52.62 12.77 26.10
C ALA A 11 -52.26 11.90 24.89
N LEU A 12 -53.15 11.83 23.89
CA LEU A 12 -52.91 11.10 22.65
C LEU A 12 -51.73 11.70 21.86
N GLY A 13 -51.66 13.03 21.78
CA GLY A 13 -50.56 13.76 21.14
C GLY A 13 -49.22 13.53 21.84
N GLY A 14 -49.20 13.56 23.18
CA GLY A 14 -48.00 13.25 23.97
C GLY A 14 -47.51 11.81 23.76
N LEU A 15 -48.43 10.84 23.71
CA LEU A 15 -48.10 9.44 23.46
C LEU A 15 -47.57 9.22 22.04
N LEU A 16 -48.19 9.84 21.03
CA LEU A 16 -47.70 9.83 19.65
C LEU A 16 -46.29 10.42 19.53
N LEU A 17 -46.03 11.56 20.17
CA LEU A 17 -44.70 12.16 20.19
C LEU A 17 -43.66 11.26 20.86
N GLY A 18 -44.02 10.59 21.96
CA GLY A 18 -43.14 9.63 22.63
C GLY A 18 -42.74 8.47 21.72
N VAL A 19 -43.71 7.84 21.06
CA VAL A 19 -43.47 6.72 20.13
C VAL A 19 -42.65 7.17 18.91
N LEU A 20 -42.95 8.34 18.36
CA LEU A 20 -42.18 8.90 17.24
C LEU A 20 -40.73 9.23 17.65
N SER A 21 -40.52 9.72 18.88
CA SER A 21 -39.18 9.99 19.40
C SER A 21 -38.34 8.71 19.53
N ASP A 22 -38.93 7.61 20.03
CA ASP A 22 -38.25 6.32 20.12
C ASP A 22 -37.92 5.74 18.74
N MET A 23 -38.87 5.78 17.79
CA MET A 23 -38.61 5.33 16.41
C MET A 23 -37.51 6.16 15.72
N VAL A 24 -37.52 7.49 15.89
CA VAL A 24 -36.47 8.36 15.33
C VAL A 24 -35.12 8.06 15.97
N SER A 25 -35.08 7.79 17.27
CA SER A 25 -33.84 7.44 17.98
C SER A 25 -33.26 6.12 17.47
N GLU A 26 -34.12 5.13 17.21
CA GLU A 26 -33.71 3.81 16.73
C GLU A 26 -33.26 3.83 15.25
N GLU A 27 -33.95 4.61 14.41
CA GLU A 27 -33.54 4.86 13.03
C GLU A 27 -32.24 5.67 12.97
N MET A 28 -32.10 6.70 13.81
CA MET A 28 -30.86 7.47 13.92
C MET A 28 -29.71 6.58 14.41
N ARG A 29 -29.90 5.70 15.40
CA ARG A 29 -28.90 4.71 15.81
C ARG A 29 -28.43 3.85 14.64
N THR A 30 -29.37 3.30 13.89
CA THR A 30 -29.08 2.44 12.75
C THR A 30 -28.30 3.18 11.65
N ARG A 31 -28.59 4.47 11.44
CA ARG A 31 -27.85 5.31 10.49
C ARG A 31 -26.49 5.75 11.02
N LEU A 32 -26.40 6.08 12.31
CA LEU A 32 -25.17 6.48 13.00
C LEU A 32 -24.17 5.33 13.03
N ASP A 33 -24.62 4.09 13.21
CA ASP A 33 -23.75 2.90 13.16
C ASP A 33 -23.13 2.67 11.78
N ARG A 34 -23.75 3.19 10.71
CA ARG A 34 -23.24 3.11 9.33
C ARG A 34 -22.30 4.26 8.96
N LEU A 35 -22.31 5.38 9.69
CA LEU A 35 -21.45 6.53 9.38
C LEU A 35 -19.95 6.20 9.43
N PRO A 36 -19.41 5.52 10.45
CA PRO A 36 -17.99 5.17 10.50
C PRO A 36 -17.55 4.33 9.30
N GLN A 37 -18.38 3.38 8.86
CA GLN A 37 -18.10 2.57 7.67
C GLN A 37 -18.05 3.42 6.40
N GLY A 38 -18.94 4.40 6.28
CA GLY A 38 -18.92 5.37 5.19
C GLY A 38 -17.62 6.19 5.15
N MET A 39 -17.12 6.60 6.31
CA MET A 39 -15.86 7.33 6.41
C MET A 39 -14.65 6.48 6.01
N VAL A 40 -14.61 5.20 6.42
CA VAL A 40 -13.56 4.26 6.00
C VAL A 40 -13.58 4.10 4.48
N LYS A 41 -14.76 3.91 3.87
CA LYS A 41 -14.89 3.83 2.40
C LYS A 41 -14.36 5.09 1.71
N LEU A 42 -14.67 6.29 2.24
CA LEU A 42 -14.15 7.55 1.71
C LEU A 42 -12.62 7.67 1.85
N ALA A 43 -12.04 7.19 2.96
CA ALA A 43 -10.60 7.16 3.14
C ALA A 43 -9.91 6.23 2.13
N VAL A 44 -10.48 5.04 1.89
CA VAL A 44 -9.97 4.07 0.90
C VAL A 44 -10.03 4.62 -0.51
N LEU A 45 -11.09 5.37 -0.86
CA LEU A 45 -11.19 5.99 -2.19
C LEU A 45 -10.03 6.96 -2.50
N ARG A 46 -9.34 7.46 -1.47
CA ARG A 46 -8.15 8.33 -1.63
C ARG A 46 -6.85 7.55 -1.86
N LEU A 47 -6.85 6.23 -1.68
CA LEU A 47 -5.70 5.37 -1.94
C LEU A 47 -5.57 5.00 -3.44
N PRO A 48 -4.37 4.59 -3.90
CA PRO A 48 -4.18 4.00 -5.23
C PRO A 48 -5.07 2.77 -5.45
N LYS A 49 -5.60 2.58 -6.66
CA LYS A 49 -6.58 1.52 -6.97
C LYS A 49 -6.11 0.12 -6.57
N ALA A 50 -4.82 -0.17 -6.73
CA ALA A 50 -4.25 -1.49 -6.47
C ALA A 50 -4.35 -1.95 -5.00
N THR A 51 -4.42 -1.02 -4.04
CA THR A 51 -4.42 -1.34 -2.60
C THR A 51 -5.77 -1.12 -1.92
N ARG A 52 -6.80 -0.69 -2.67
CA ARG A 52 -8.09 -0.29 -2.08
C ARG A 52 -8.82 -1.44 -1.42
N ASP A 53 -8.93 -2.58 -2.11
CA ASP A 53 -9.77 -3.68 -1.64
C ASP A 53 -9.18 -4.36 -0.41
N GLU A 54 -7.86 -4.57 -0.41
CA GLU A 54 -7.10 -5.08 0.74
C GLU A 54 -7.25 -4.13 1.95
N LYS A 55 -6.97 -2.83 1.77
CA LYS A 55 -7.04 -1.87 2.88
C LYS A 55 -8.46 -1.63 3.37
N LEU A 56 -9.46 -1.72 2.49
CA LEU A 56 -10.86 -1.64 2.89
C LEU A 56 -11.22 -2.79 3.82
N HIS A 57 -10.83 -4.01 3.47
CA HIS A 57 -11.09 -5.19 4.29
C HIS A 57 -10.41 -5.06 5.67
N ASP A 58 -9.11 -4.75 5.68
CA ASP A 58 -8.34 -4.56 6.91
C ASP A 58 -8.97 -3.49 7.82
N TRP A 59 -9.25 -2.31 7.27
CA TRP A 59 -9.74 -1.19 8.08
C TRP A 59 -11.18 -1.37 8.56
N LEU A 60 -12.00 -2.12 7.81
CA LEU A 60 -13.33 -2.49 8.30
C LEU A 60 -13.24 -3.50 9.45
N ALA A 61 -12.33 -4.47 9.38
CA ALA A 61 -12.09 -5.41 10.48
C ALA A 61 -11.58 -4.69 11.73
N ASP A 62 -10.63 -3.75 11.58
CA ASP A 62 -10.14 -2.91 12.68
C ASP A 62 -11.26 -2.06 13.28
N LEU A 63 -12.07 -1.41 12.42
CA LEU A 63 -13.21 -0.62 12.87
C LEU A 63 -14.20 -1.49 13.65
N GLU A 64 -14.50 -2.69 13.16
CA GLU A 64 -15.38 -3.64 13.84
C GLU A 64 -14.82 -4.06 15.20
N TYR A 65 -13.51 -4.33 15.29
CA TYR A 65 -12.81 -4.60 16.54
C TYR A 65 -12.93 -3.44 17.53
N PHE A 66 -12.72 -2.19 17.07
CA PHE A 66 -12.87 -1.00 17.92
C PHE A 66 -14.31 -0.77 18.38
N LEU A 67 -15.30 -1.09 17.54
CA LEU A 67 -16.71 -0.92 17.85
C LEU A 67 -17.25 -2.02 18.78
N HIS A 68 -16.69 -3.24 18.72
CA HIS A 68 -17.08 -4.37 19.56
C HIS A 68 -16.23 -4.53 20.83
N GLY A 69 -15.13 -3.78 20.96
CA GLY A 69 -14.30 -3.73 22.16
C GLY A 69 -15.09 -3.33 23.42
N GLU A 70 -14.86 -4.10 24.50
CA GLU A 70 -15.46 -4.04 25.85
C GLU A 70 -16.58 -3.02 26.08
N LYS A 71 -17.84 -3.49 26.02
CA LYS A 71 -19.05 -2.89 26.63
C LYS A 71 -19.20 -1.36 26.49
N ALA A 72 -18.69 -0.76 25.40
CA ALA A 72 -18.81 0.67 25.22
C ALA A 72 -20.28 1.05 25.03
N VAL A 73 -20.76 2.00 25.84
CA VAL A 73 -22.08 2.62 25.69
C VAL A 73 -22.23 3.18 24.27
N PRO A 74 -23.44 3.14 23.66
CA PRO A 74 -23.65 3.44 22.24
C PRO A 74 -23.07 4.78 21.78
N VAL A 75 -23.14 5.81 22.62
CA VAL A 75 -22.60 7.15 22.31
C VAL A 75 -21.07 7.15 22.24
N THR A 76 -20.39 6.53 23.20
CA THR A 76 -18.92 6.44 23.20
C THR A 76 -18.41 5.61 22.04
N ARG A 77 -19.14 4.55 21.67
CA ARG A 77 -18.85 3.72 20.50
C ARG A 77 -18.89 4.54 19.21
N LEU A 78 -19.93 5.36 19.04
CA LEU A 78 -20.05 6.26 17.91
C LEU A 78 -18.90 7.28 17.86
N PHE A 79 -18.60 7.95 18.97
CA PHE A 79 -17.49 8.92 19.02
C PHE A 79 -16.15 8.28 18.67
N LYS A 80 -15.88 7.07 19.18
CA LYS A 80 -14.67 6.31 18.83
C LYS A 80 -14.62 5.96 17.34
N GLY A 81 -15.70 5.43 16.79
CA GLY A 81 -15.80 5.12 15.36
C GLY A 81 -15.58 6.34 14.46
N MET A 82 -16.17 7.49 14.84
CA MET A 82 -15.96 8.76 14.14
C MET A 82 -14.51 9.23 14.25
N SER A 83 -13.90 9.20 15.45
CA SER A 83 -12.49 9.59 15.62
C SER A 83 -11.54 8.71 14.80
N PHE A 84 -11.83 7.42 14.69
CA PHE A 84 -11.07 6.48 13.87
C PHE A 84 -11.18 6.84 12.38
N GLY A 85 -12.42 7.05 11.88
CA GLY A 85 -12.67 7.45 10.50
C GLY A 85 -12.01 8.78 10.13
N PHE A 86 -12.08 9.78 10.99
CA PHE A 86 -11.37 11.06 10.80
C PHE A 86 -9.86 10.86 10.80
N GLY A 87 -9.31 10.12 11.78
CA GLY A 87 -7.89 9.82 11.87
C GLY A 87 -7.34 9.18 10.60
N LEU A 88 -8.06 8.20 10.03
CA LEU A 88 -7.73 7.59 8.74
C LEU A 88 -7.77 8.61 7.61
N LEU A 89 -8.81 9.42 7.50
CA LEU A 89 -8.97 10.39 6.43
C LEU A 89 -7.80 11.40 6.38
N PHE A 90 -7.35 11.87 7.54
CA PHE A 90 -6.20 12.77 7.65
C PHE A 90 -4.87 12.06 7.39
N SER A 91 -4.71 10.84 7.90
CA SER A 91 -3.48 10.05 7.74
C SER A 91 -3.23 9.68 6.29
N VAL A 92 -4.26 9.21 5.57
CA VAL A 92 -4.17 8.87 4.14
C VAL A 92 -3.80 10.09 3.30
N SER A 93 -4.36 11.25 3.63
CA SER A 93 -4.05 12.49 2.91
C SER A 93 -2.56 12.89 3.09
N LYS A 94 -1.99 12.64 4.26
CA LYS A 94 -0.56 12.87 4.53
C LYS A 94 0.31 11.84 3.81
N MET A 95 -0.06 10.56 3.84
CA MET A 95 0.65 9.48 3.15
C MET A 95 0.66 9.69 1.63
N ARG A 96 -0.44 10.15 1.03
CA ARG A 96 -0.48 10.44 -0.41
C ARG A 96 0.61 11.42 -0.83
N LYS A 97 0.80 12.51 -0.07
CA LYS A 97 1.87 13.49 -0.35
C LYS A 97 3.26 12.87 -0.25
N GLN A 98 3.46 11.94 0.68
CA GLN A 98 4.75 11.25 0.83
C GLN A 98 4.97 10.22 -0.29
N LEU A 99 3.94 9.48 -0.66
CA LEU A 99 3.98 8.53 -1.78
C LEU A 99 4.27 9.24 -3.10
N GLU A 100 3.68 10.40 -3.34
CA GLU A 100 3.94 11.20 -4.56
C GLU A 100 5.42 11.62 -4.65
N VAL A 101 6.01 12.09 -3.54
CA VAL A 101 7.44 12.43 -3.48
C VAL A 101 8.34 11.20 -3.63
N LEU A 102 7.94 10.04 -3.11
CA LEU A 102 8.70 8.80 -3.26
C LEU A 102 8.61 8.24 -4.68
N GLN A 103 7.43 8.31 -5.32
CA GLN A 103 7.26 7.92 -6.72
C GLN A 103 8.10 8.80 -7.64
N GLU A 104 8.11 10.12 -7.42
CA GLU A 104 8.96 11.04 -8.17
C GLU A 104 10.45 10.71 -8.00
N ARG A 105 10.89 10.34 -6.79
CA ARG A 105 12.27 9.90 -6.55
C ARG A 105 12.61 8.60 -7.27
N GLU A 106 11.71 7.63 -7.25
CA GLU A 106 11.92 6.34 -7.90
C GLU A 106 11.98 6.50 -9.43
N GLU A 107 11.16 7.38 -10.01
CA GLU A 107 11.22 7.71 -11.44
C GLU A 107 12.53 8.41 -11.81
N VAL A 108 12.97 9.41 -11.03
CA VAL A 108 14.26 10.08 -11.25
C VAL A 108 15.44 9.12 -11.11
N GLU A 109 15.37 8.17 -10.18
CA GLU A 109 16.40 7.16 -9.98
C GLU A 109 16.44 6.16 -11.13
N LYS A 110 15.28 5.69 -11.61
CA LYS A 110 15.18 4.87 -12.83
C LYS A 110 15.74 5.59 -14.05
N GLU A 111 15.44 6.89 -14.21
CA GLU A 111 15.96 7.69 -15.31
C GLU A 111 17.48 7.88 -15.22
N ARG A 112 18.02 8.10 -14.02
CA ARG A 112 19.48 8.18 -13.78
C ARG A 112 20.18 6.86 -14.11
N VAL A 113 19.62 5.73 -13.67
CA VAL A 113 20.16 4.41 -13.96
C VAL A 113 20.15 4.16 -15.46
N ARG A 114 19.03 4.45 -16.14
CA ARG A 114 18.89 4.33 -17.58
C ARG A 114 19.92 5.18 -18.33
N TYR A 115 20.10 6.44 -17.93
CA TYR A 115 21.10 7.33 -18.53
C TYR A 115 22.54 6.82 -18.33
N THR A 116 22.84 6.27 -17.14
CA THR A 116 24.17 5.69 -16.84
C THR A 116 24.43 4.45 -17.68
N PHE A 117 23.41 3.61 -17.87
CA PHE A 117 23.48 2.44 -18.74
C PHE A 117 23.69 2.84 -20.20
N ASP A 118 22.87 3.75 -20.74
CA ASP A 118 23.00 4.23 -22.13
C ASP A 118 24.37 4.88 -22.39
N MET A 119 24.91 5.64 -21.43
CA MET A 119 26.25 6.21 -21.51
C MET A 119 27.33 5.13 -21.55
N ALA A 120 27.22 4.12 -20.68
CA ALA A 120 28.17 3.00 -20.66
C ALA A 120 28.11 2.19 -21.96
N VAL A 121 26.92 1.91 -22.49
CA VAL A 121 26.76 1.22 -23.78
C VAL A 121 27.36 2.04 -24.93
N ARG A 122 27.14 3.36 -24.94
CA ARG A 122 27.69 4.25 -25.98
C ARG A 122 29.22 4.33 -25.95
N ASP A 123 29.82 4.43 -24.77
CA ASP A 123 31.29 4.45 -24.61
C ASP A 123 31.93 3.12 -25.01
N VAL A 124 31.21 2.01 -24.81
CA VAL A 124 31.67 0.65 -25.15
C VAL A 124 31.48 0.32 -26.63
N GLY A 125 30.54 0.97 -27.31
CA GLY A 125 30.29 0.82 -28.75
C GLY A 125 31.41 1.36 -29.66
N GLY A 126 32.39 2.07 -29.11
CA GLY A 126 33.69 2.27 -29.75
C GLY A 126 34.60 1.11 -29.36
N GLU A 127 35.08 0.35 -30.35
CA GLU A 127 36.17 -0.66 -30.42
C GLU A 127 37.11 -0.92 -29.22
N ILE A 128 36.62 -0.90 -27.98
CA ILE A 128 37.41 -1.03 -26.76
C ILE A 128 37.12 -2.39 -26.14
N ASN A 129 38.20 -3.06 -25.76
CA ASN A 129 38.23 -4.36 -25.12
C ASN A 129 37.31 -4.39 -23.87
N PHE A 130 36.11 -4.96 -24.03
CA PHE A 130 35.00 -4.95 -23.05
C PHE A 130 35.45 -5.48 -21.67
N GLU A 131 36.36 -6.45 -21.64
CA GLU A 131 36.81 -7.08 -20.40
C GLU A 131 37.70 -6.22 -19.51
N SER A 132 38.46 -5.25 -20.02
CA SER A 132 39.34 -4.45 -19.15
C SER A 132 38.65 -3.19 -18.59
N THR A 133 37.75 -2.59 -19.38
CA THR A 133 37.14 -1.29 -19.04
C THR A 133 35.89 -1.44 -18.16
N VAL A 134 35.07 -2.45 -18.42
CA VAL A 134 33.83 -2.71 -17.67
C VAL A 134 34.15 -3.18 -16.25
N TRP A 135 35.12 -4.08 -16.09
CA TRP A 135 35.46 -4.64 -14.78
C TRP A 135 36.20 -3.64 -13.86
N GLY A 136 37.01 -2.72 -14.42
CA GLY A 136 37.67 -1.68 -13.63
C GLY A 136 36.71 -0.62 -13.05
N LYS A 137 35.58 -0.36 -13.73
CA LYS A 137 34.60 0.67 -13.31
C LYS A 137 33.34 0.11 -12.64
N ILE A 138 32.87 -1.10 -13.00
CA ILE A 138 31.59 -1.66 -12.52
C ILE A 138 31.76 -2.62 -11.34
N ALA A 139 32.96 -3.18 -11.09
CA ALA A 139 33.20 -4.10 -9.97
C ALA A 139 32.71 -3.61 -8.57
N PRO A 140 32.83 -2.32 -8.19
CA PRO A 140 32.31 -1.86 -6.90
C PRO A 140 30.77 -1.74 -6.84
N VAL A 141 30.07 -1.76 -7.98
CA VAL A 141 28.60 -1.61 -8.09
C VAL A 141 27.89 -2.98 -8.16
N SER A 142 28.63 -4.07 -8.01
CA SER A 142 28.13 -5.44 -8.28
C SER A 142 26.91 -5.89 -7.44
N ARG A 143 26.65 -5.32 -6.25
CA ARG A 143 25.41 -5.62 -5.49
C ARG A 143 24.19 -4.93 -6.07
N GLU A 144 24.30 -3.67 -6.46
CA GLU A 144 23.20 -2.92 -7.09
C GLU A 144 22.93 -3.45 -8.49
N PHE A 145 23.97 -3.90 -9.20
CA PHE A 145 23.87 -4.46 -10.55
C PHE A 145 23.08 -5.78 -10.60
N VAL A 146 23.21 -6.64 -9.57
CA VAL A 146 22.38 -7.86 -9.46
C VAL A 146 20.90 -7.49 -9.29
N SER A 147 20.61 -6.46 -8.48
CA SER A 147 19.23 -5.97 -8.35
C SER A 147 18.68 -5.39 -9.65
N LEU A 148 19.54 -4.76 -10.47
CA LEU A 148 19.17 -4.22 -11.78
C LEU A 148 18.88 -5.32 -12.80
N VAL A 149 19.65 -6.41 -12.79
CA VAL A 149 19.37 -7.56 -13.66
C VAL A 149 18.03 -8.20 -13.30
N ASP A 150 17.74 -8.38 -12.00
CA ASP A 150 16.44 -8.90 -11.55
C ASP A 150 15.28 -7.95 -11.90
N LEU A 151 15.50 -6.63 -11.82
CA LEU A 151 14.51 -5.62 -12.18
C LEU A 151 14.23 -5.58 -13.69
N LEU A 152 15.29 -5.70 -14.51
CA LEU A 152 15.19 -5.77 -15.98
C LEU A 152 14.57 -7.09 -16.45
N GLU A 153 14.82 -8.21 -15.75
CA GLU A 153 14.18 -9.50 -16.05
C GLU A 153 12.68 -9.47 -15.71
N LYS A 154 12.28 -8.72 -14.68
CA LYS A 154 10.86 -8.45 -14.38
C LYS A 154 10.19 -7.56 -15.44
N GLU A 155 10.93 -6.62 -16.03
CA GLU A 155 10.45 -5.78 -17.14
C GLU A 155 10.51 -6.46 -18.52
N ARG A 156 11.19 -7.59 -18.67
CA ARG A 156 11.20 -8.44 -19.89
C ARG A 156 9.82 -8.93 -20.34
N GLY A 157 8.85 -8.98 -19.42
CA GLY A 157 7.45 -9.23 -19.77
C GLY A 157 6.75 -8.04 -20.46
N VAL A 158 7.34 -6.84 -20.42
CA VAL A 158 6.74 -5.57 -20.83
C VAL A 158 7.38 -5.01 -22.11
N ARG A 159 8.62 -5.38 -22.45
CA ARG A 159 9.32 -4.88 -23.65
C ARG A 159 10.21 -5.93 -24.32
N SER A 160 10.30 -5.89 -25.65
CA SER A 160 11.27 -6.69 -26.42
C SER A 160 12.65 -6.04 -26.36
N PHE A 161 13.61 -6.76 -25.79
CA PHE A 161 15.03 -6.41 -25.78
C PHE A 161 15.68 -6.75 -27.12
N SER A 162 16.75 -6.04 -27.52
CA SER A 162 17.56 -6.38 -28.69
C SER A 162 18.38 -7.64 -28.45
N ASP A 163 18.82 -8.30 -29.53
CA ASP A 163 19.63 -9.51 -29.45
C ASP A 163 20.98 -9.28 -28.73
N GLU A 164 21.54 -8.07 -28.81
CA GLU A 164 22.74 -7.69 -28.06
C GLU A 164 22.47 -7.57 -26.55
N GLU A 165 21.35 -6.97 -26.16
CA GLU A 165 20.96 -6.84 -24.74
C GLU A 165 20.72 -8.20 -24.11
N ILE A 166 20.10 -9.13 -24.87
CA ILE A 166 19.88 -10.51 -24.45
C ILE A 166 21.21 -11.23 -24.20
N LYS A 167 22.20 -11.07 -25.10
CA LYS A 167 23.53 -11.68 -24.94
C LYS A 167 24.27 -11.15 -23.73
N ILE A 168 24.18 -9.84 -23.46
CA ILE A 168 24.78 -9.22 -22.29
C ILE A 168 24.16 -9.79 -21.00
N LEU A 169 22.84 -9.90 -20.93
CA LEU A 169 22.14 -10.47 -19.78
C LEU A 169 22.49 -11.96 -19.56
N GLU A 170 22.56 -12.77 -20.61
CA GLU A 170 22.98 -14.18 -20.50
C GLU A 170 24.42 -14.33 -20.00
N TYR A 171 25.33 -13.48 -20.48
CA TYR A 171 26.71 -13.46 -20.02
C TYR A 171 26.81 -13.19 -18.52
N PHE A 172 26.09 -12.18 -18.02
CA PHE A 172 26.05 -11.87 -16.59
C PHE A 172 25.42 -12.98 -15.74
N ARG A 173 24.34 -13.60 -16.23
CA ARG A 173 23.71 -14.76 -15.56
C ARG A 173 24.68 -15.94 -15.40
N LYS A 174 25.47 -16.23 -16.44
CA LYS A 174 26.46 -17.32 -16.42
C LYS A 174 27.58 -17.04 -15.40
N MET A 175 28.03 -15.78 -15.32
CA MET A 175 29.04 -15.33 -14.36
C MET A 175 28.56 -15.33 -12.91
N GLY A 176 27.31 -14.92 -12.65
CA GLY A 176 26.71 -14.92 -11.31
C GLY A 176 26.60 -16.32 -10.68
N ARG A 177 26.25 -17.34 -11.48
CA ARG A 177 26.17 -18.73 -11.01
C ARG A 177 27.54 -19.34 -10.69
N SER A 178 28.57 -19.00 -11.46
CA SER A 178 29.92 -19.56 -11.27
C SER A 178 30.56 -19.19 -9.93
N LYS A 179 30.08 -18.13 -9.26
CA LYS A 179 30.64 -17.66 -7.98
C LYS A 179 29.96 -18.29 -6.75
N GLY A 180 28.78 -18.91 -6.92
CA GLY A 180 28.00 -19.52 -5.84
C GLY A 180 28.31 -21.00 -5.57
N GLU A 181 28.83 -21.75 -6.55
CA GLU A 181 29.10 -23.19 -6.40
C GLU A 181 30.47 -23.52 -5.78
N GLY A 182 31.31 -22.51 -5.51
CA GLY A 182 32.67 -22.70 -4.99
C GLY A 182 32.85 -22.54 -3.47
N SER A 183 31.80 -22.22 -2.69
CA SER A 183 31.95 -21.96 -1.24
C SER A 183 31.52 -23.12 -0.33
N GLY A 184 31.39 -24.33 -0.87
CA GLY A 184 31.28 -25.55 -0.07
C GLY A 184 32.63 -25.88 0.56
N ILE A 185 33.04 -25.10 1.56
CA ILE A 185 34.14 -25.49 2.45
C ILE A 185 33.63 -26.68 3.26
N GLU A 186 34.06 -27.85 2.79
CA GLU A 186 34.01 -29.13 3.46
C GLU A 186 34.58 -28.99 4.88
N ASN A 187 33.70 -28.89 5.86
CA ASN A 187 34.04 -28.86 7.27
C ASN A 187 34.30 -30.32 7.72
N GLN A 188 35.44 -30.89 7.30
CA GLN A 188 36.00 -32.09 7.93
C GLN A 188 36.61 -31.67 9.28
N GLY A 189 35.76 -31.61 10.29
CA GLY A 189 36.16 -31.48 11.68
C GLY A 189 36.41 -32.86 12.29
N ASP A 190 37.68 -33.13 12.54
CA ASP A 190 38.24 -34.24 13.31
C ASP A 190 37.43 -34.61 14.55
N SER A 191 37.17 -35.90 14.71
CA SER A 191 36.81 -36.52 15.99
C SER A 191 38.07 -37.13 16.60
N SER A 192 38.54 -36.56 17.71
CA SER A 192 39.47 -37.19 18.66
C SER A 192 39.13 -36.72 20.06
#